data_AF-A0A4R4SG42-F1
#
_entry.id   AF-A0A4R4SG42-F1
#
_cell.length_a   1.000
_cell.length_b   1.000
_cell.length_c   1.000
_cell.angle_alpha   90.00
_cell.angle_beta   90.00
_cell.angle_gamma   90.00
#
_symmetry.space_group_name_H-M   'P 1'
#
loop_
_entity.id
_entity.type
_entity.pdbx_description
1 polymer ?
#
loop_
_entity_poly.entity_id
_entity_poly.type
_entity_poly.pdbx_seq_one_letter_code
_entity_poly.pdbx_strand_id
1 'polypeptide(L)'
;MSIHVAAGERLSLRTGEWATHAGQLGTTYIDMRVADVGGQPTDVPGWVRVYGHGLECRWESVQCPEPWCLELLVTVEALYDAVNR
;
A
#
# COMPACT_ATOMS: atom_id res chain seq x y z
N MET A 1 10.61 12.81 -9.64
CA MET A 1 11.02 11.41 -9.39
C MET A 1 9.78 10.55 -9.54
N SER A 2 9.83 9.49 -10.36
CA SER A 2 8.72 8.55 -10.51
C SER A 2 9.06 7.27 -9.77
N ILE A 3 8.26 6.90 -8.78
CA ILE A 3 8.35 5.59 -8.13
C ILE A 3 7.53 4.62 -8.97
N HIS A 4 8.16 3.55 -9.47
CA HIS A 4 7.46 2.47 -10.14
C HIS A 4 7.36 1.30 -9.18
N VAL A 5 6.14 0.82 -8.94
CA VAL A 5 5.86 -0.34 -8.09
C VAL A 5 5.09 -1.32 -8.93
N ALA A 6 5.62 -2.52 -9.11
CA ALA A 6 4.99 -3.53 -9.94
C ALA A 6 3.86 -4.23 -9.19
N ALA A 7 2.81 -4.65 -9.92
CA ALA A 7 1.82 -5.56 -9.34
C ALA A 7 2.51 -6.89 -8.96
N GLY A 8 2.13 -7.45 -7.80
CA GLY A 8 2.76 -8.60 -7.15
C GLY A 8 3.97 -8.26 -6.28
N GLU A 9 4.50 -7.03 -6.36
CA GLU A 9 5.65 -6.60 -5.57
C GLU A 9 5.32 -6.58 -4.08
N ARG A 10 6.25 -7.06 -3.25
CA ARG A 10 6.05 -7.07 -1.79
C ARG A 10 6.41 -5.71 -1.22
N LEU A 11 5.47 -5.10 -0.49
CA LEU A 11 5.74 -3.94 0.36
C LEU A 11 5.74 -4.36 1.83
N SER A 12 6.76 -3.90 2.54
CA SER A 12 6.87 -4.03 3.99
C SER A 12 6.78 -2.63 4.62
N LEU A 13 5.68 -2.34 5.29
CA LEU A 13 5.38 -1.03 5.88
C LEU A 13 5.43 -1.12 7.40
N ARG A 14 6.17 -0.21 8.03
CA ARG A 14 6.34 -0.11 9.47
C ARG A 14 5.22 0.72 10.11
N THR A 15 5.14 0.68 11.43
CA THR A 15 4.34 1.60 12.23
C THR A 15 4.62 3.06 11.81
N GLY A 16 3.55 3.81 11.50
CA GLY A 16 3.64 5.21 11.08
C GLY A 16 3.97 5.44 9.60
N GLU A 17 4.34 4.39 8.84
CA GLU A 17 4.61 4.51 7.39
C GLU A 17 3.32 4.42 6.54
N TRP A 18 2.22 3.95 7.13
CA TRP A 18 0.93 3.78 6.46
C TRP A 18 -0.24 4.29 7.32
N ALA A 19 -1.39 4.50 6.70
CA ALA A 19 -2.65 4.83 7.35
C ALA A 19 -3.82 4.10 6.68
N THR A 20 -4.93 3.94 7.39
CA THR A 20 -6.18 3.44 6.80
C THR A 20 -6.75 4.47 5.82
N HIS A 21 -7.70 4.06 4.97
CA HIS A 21 -8.44 4.99 4.10
C HIS A 21 -9.13 6.13 4.88
N ALA A 22 -9.42 5.94 6.17
CA ALA A 22 -9.98 6.95 7.06
C ALA A 22 -8.93 7.91 7.65
N GLY A 23 -7.66 7.80 7.24
CA GLY A 23 -6.56 8.64 7.71
C GLY A 23 -6.01 8.26 9.09
N GLN A 24 -6.42 7.12 9.66
CA GLN A 24 -5.87 6.65 10.93
C GLN A 24 -4.50 6.02 10.71
N LEU A 25 -3.46 6.57 11.35
CA LEU A 25 -2.11 6.04 11.27
C LEU A 25 -2.04 4.58 11.75
N GLY A 26 -1.35 3.77 10.96
CA GLY A 26 -1.07 2.38 11.23
C GLY A 26 -0.15 2.21 12.43
N THR A 27 -0.59 1.42 13.41
CA THR A 27 0.18 1.15 14.63
C THR A 27 0.96 -0.17 14.55
N THR A 28 0.75 -0.97 13.50
CA THR A 28 1.37 -2.28 13.30
C THR A 28 2.23 -2.30 12.04
N TYR A 29 3.08 -3.32 11.93
CA TYR A 29 3.73 -3.68 10.67
C TYR A 29 2.71 -4.32 9.73
N ILE A 30 2.84 -4.05 8.43
CA ILE A 30 2.09 -4.71 7.38
C ILE A 30 3.06 -5.22 6.32
N ASP A 31 2.88 -6.48 5.95
CA ASP A 31 3.42 -7.05 4.73
C ASP A 31 2.28 -7.27 3.75
N MET A 32 2.42 -6.80 2.52
CA MET A 32 1.42 -6.98 1.49
C MET A 32 2.06 -7.17 0.10
N ARG A 33 1.30 -7.76 -0.82
CA ARG A 33 1.59 -7.70 -2.25
C ARG A 33 0.81 -6.57 -2.88
N VAL A 34 1.47 -5.72 -3.64
CA VAL A 34 0.85 -4.60 -4.34
C VAL A 34 0.01 -5.12 -5.49
N ALA A 35 -1.22 -4.64 -5.62
CA ALA A 35 -2.00 -4.84 -6.83
C ALA A 35 -2.11 -3.55 -7.64
N ASP A 36 -2.14 -2.38 -6.99
CA ASP A 36 -2.17 -1.09 -7.66
C ASP A 36 -1.63 0.04 -6.78
N VAL A 37 -1.07 1.08 -7.39
CA VAL A 37 -0.64 2.32 -6.71
C VAL A 37 -1.25 3.52 -7.43
N GLY A 38 -2.03 4.30 -6.72
CA GLY A 38 -2.77 5.44 -7.27
C GLY A 38 -4.28 5.26 -7.17
N GLY A 39 -5.02 5.83 -8.13
CA GLY A 39 -6.49 5.87 -8.13
C GLY A 39 -7.03 7.28 -7.91
N GLN A 40 -8.20 7.39 -7.25
CA GLN A 40 -8.79 8.70 -6.95
C GLN A 40 -7.83 9.54 -6.09
N PRO A 41 -7.76 10.87 -6.33
CA PRO A 41 -6.94 11.76 -5.52
C PRO A 41 -7.26 11.60 -4.04
N THR A 42 -6.22 11.55 -3.21
CA THR A 42 -6.38 11.61 -1.76
C THR A 42 -6.48 13.09 -1.36
N ASP A 43 -7.31 13.39 -0.35
CA ASP A 43 -7.37 14.75 0.21
C ASP A 43 -6.17 15.05 1.14
N VAL A 44 -5.21 14.13 1.23
CA VAL A 44 -4.06 14.21 2.13
C VAL A 44 -2.77 14.42 1.32
N PRO A 45 -2.24 15.66 1.24
CA PRO A 45 -1.04 15.96 0.47
C PRO A 45 0.15 15.09 0.91
N GLY A 46 0.89 14.55 -0.06
CA GLY A 46 2.06 13.70 0.20
C GLY A 46 1.75 12.22 0.45
N TRP A 47 0.46 11.84 0.46
CA TRP A 47 0.03 10.46 0.60
C TRP A 47 -0.51 9.91 -0.71
N VAL A 48 -0.10 8.69 -1.01
CA VAL A 48 -0.57 7.91 -2.16
C VAL A 48 -1.39 6.74 -1.67
N ARG A 49 -2.44 6.41 -2.41
CA ARG A 49 -3.23 5.21 -2.16
C ARG A 49 -2.46 4.01 -2.70
N VAL A 50 -2.34 2.98 -1.88
CA VAL A 50 -1.75 1.69 -2.23
C VAL A 50 -2.81 0.64 -2.00
N TYR A 51 -3.12 -0.09 -3.07
CA TYR A 51 -4.04 -1.19 -3.04
C TYR A 51 -3.25 -2.50 -3.17
N GLY A 52 -3.61 -3.50 -2.37
CA GLY A 52 -2.97 -4.80 -2.47
C GLY A 52 -3.58 -5.84 -1.56
N HIS A 53 -2.83 -6.90 -1.30
CA HIS A 53 -3.33 -8.11 -0.65
C HIS A 53 -2.41 -8.57 0.47
N GLY A 54 -2.99 -9.18 1.50
CA GLY A 54 -2.23 -10.02 2.44
C GLY A 54 -1.43 -11.10 1.70
N LEU A 55 -0.31 -11.52 2.28
CA LEU A 55 0.62 -12.48 1.65
C LEU A 55 -0.02 -13.87 1.42
N GLU A 56 -1.08 -14.18 2.14
CA GLU A 56 -1.89 -15.39 2.04
C GLU A 56 -2.84 -15.41 0.84
N CYS A 57 -3.05 -14.27 0.17
CA CYS A 57 -3.92 -14.17 -1.01
C CYS A 57 -3.35 -14.96 -2.19
N ARG A 58 -4.18 -15.81 -2.82
CA ARG A 58 -3.82 -16.56 -4.04
C ARG A 58 -3.82 -15.71 -5.31
N TRP A 59 -4.53 -14.57 -5.30
CA TRP A 59 -4.58 -13.63 -6.41
C TRP A 59 -3.71 -12.42 -6.09
N GLU A 60 -2.43 -12.53 -6.43
CA GLU A 60 -1.39 -11.60 -5.97
C GLU A 60 -1.37 -10.24 -6.67
N SER A 61 -2.08 -10.10 -7.80
CA SER A 61 -1.96 -8.94 -8.70
C SER A 61 -3.31 -8.44 -9.24
N VAL A 62 -4.44 -8.91 -8.69
CA VAL A 62 -5.78 -8.59 -9.20
C VAL A 62 -6.62 -7.94 -8.12
N GLN A 63 -7.16 -6.76 -8.41
CA GLN A 63 -8.14 -6.11 -7.52
C GLN A 63 -9.37 -7.03 -7.33
N CYS A 64 -9.69 -7.34 -6.08
CA CYS A 64 -10.85 -8.17 -5.72
C CYS A 64 -11.50 -7.67 -4.42
N PRO A 65 -12.81 -7.85 -4.22
CA PRO A 65 -13.51 -7.32 -3.04
C PRO A 65 -13.33 -8.20 -1.78
N GLU A 66 -12.29 -9.01 -1.70
CA GLU A 66 -12.11 -10.02 -0.66
C GLU A 66 -11.58 -9.43 0.66
N PRO A 67 -11.82 -10.08 1.82
CA PRO A 67 -11.45 -9.55 3.13
C PRO A 67 -9.93 -9.35 3.37
N TRP A 68 -9.09 -10.06 2.61
CA TRP A 68 -7.63 -9.94 2.67
C TRP A 68 -7.07 -8.84 1.76
N CYS A 69 -7.94 -8.08 1.09
CA CYS A 69 -7.55 -6.90 0.32
C CYS A 69 -7.43 -5.69 1.24
N LEU A 70 -6.38 -4.92 1.01
CA LEU A 70 -5.99 -3.78 1.81
C LEU A 70 -5.96 -2.54 0.93
N GLU A 71 -6.68 -1.50 1.35
CA GLU A 71 -6.52 -0.15 0.82
C GLU A 71 -5.87 0.71 1.89
N LEU A 72 -4.63 1.11 1.64
CA LEU A 72 -3.81 1.91 2.54
C LEU A 72 -3.49 3.26 1.92
N LEU A 73 -3.29 4.25 2.78
CA LEU A 73 -2.56 5.47 2.42
C LEU A 73 -1.11 5.27 2.85
N VAL A 74 -0.15 5.63 2.00
CA VAL A 74 1.29 5.55 2.27
C VAL A 74 1.94 6.86 1.85
N THR A 75 2.91 7.36 2.62
CA THR A 75 3.68 8.55 2.19
C THR A 75 4.58 8.20 1.00
N VAL A 76 4.90 9.17 0.15
CA VAL A 76 5.81 8.95 -0.99
C VAL A 76 7.19 8.46 -0.52
N GLU A 77 7.70 9.01 0.58
CA GLU A 77 8.96 8.61 1.20
C GLU A 77 8.91 7.15 1.69
N ALA A 78 7.87 6.77 2.44
CA ALA A 78 7.73 5.40 2.92
C ALA A 78 7.57 4.40 1.77
N LEU A 79 6.85 4.77 0.71
CA LEU A 79 6.71 3.94 -0.47
C LEU A 79 8.06 3.74 -1.17
N TYR A 80 8.85 4.80 -1.33
CA TYR A 80 10.19 4.71 -1.90
C TYR A 80 11.10 3.79 -1.07
N ASP A 81 11.12 4.00 0.26
CA ASP A 81 11.94 3.21 1.17
C ASP A 81 11.50 1.74 1.23
N ALA A 82 10.22 1.45 1.07
CA ALA A 82 9.69 0.08 1.07
C ALA A 82 10.04 -0.68 -0.22
N VAL A 83 10.06 -0.01 -1.37
CA VAL A 83 10.41 -0.60 -2.68
C VAL A 83 11.91 -0.86 -2.81
N ASN A 84 12.75 -0.05 -2.16
CA ASN A 84 14.22 -0.14 -2.27
C ASN A 84 14.87 -0.84 -1.06
N ARG A 85 14.10 -1.62 -0.29
CA ARG A 85 14.56 -2.26 0.95
C ARG A 85 15.12 -3.66 0.77
#